data_AF-A0A4U6MF69-F1
#
_entry.id   AF-A0A4U6MF69-F1
#
_cell.length_a   1.000
_cell.length_b   1.000
_cell.length_c   1.000
_cell.angle_alpha   90.00
_cell.angle_beta   90.00
_cell.angle_gamma   90.00
#
_symmetry.space_group_name_H-M   'P 1'
#
loop_
_entity.id
_entity.type
_entity.pdbx_description
1 polymer ?
#
loop_
_entity_poly.entity_id
_entity_poly.type
_entity_poly.pdbx_seq_one_letter_code
_entity_poly.pdbx_strand_id
1 'polypeptide(L)'
;LASNGFGLIVDTISPGIPVISQVADDVGPLTGNLNNGQVTNDAQPTLSGTAEANSTIKIYDNGTYLGTAPVDANGAWNFTPTAGLGNGNHALTVTATDAAGNVSQSSAAFNIIVDT
;
A
#
# COMPACT_ATOMS: atom_id res chain seq x y z
N LEU A 1 6.43 -28.57 -41.88
CA LEU A 1 6.53 -27.29 -41.16
C LEU A 1 6.71 -27.62 -39.68
N ALA A 2 7.86 -27.30 -39.09
CA ALA A 2 8.03 -27.41 -37.64
C ALA A 2 7.27 -26.25 -36.98
N SER A 3 6.48 -26.51 -35.93
CA SER A 3 5.88 -25.41 -35.16
C SER A 3 6.99 -24.67 -34.43
N ASN A 4 7.04 -23.35 -34.57
CA ASN A 4 7.87 -22.51 -33.69
C ASN A 4 7.45 -22.81 -32.24
N GLY A 5 8.39 -23.25 -31.41
CA GLY A 5 8.12 -23.62 -30.02
C GLY A 5 7.56 -22.43 -29.26
N PHE A 6 6.42 -22.62 -28.59
CA PHE A 6 5.90 -21.65 -27.64
C PHE A 6 6.67 -21.80 -26.33
N GLY A 7 7.46 -20.79 -25.96
CA GLY A 7 8.11 -20.71 -24.66
C GLY A 7 7.16 -20.05 -23.66
N LEU A 8 6.56 -20.84 -22.76
CA LEU A 8 5.85 -20.32 -21.59
C LEU A 8 6.86 -20.17 -20.46
N ILE A 9 7.12 -18.94 -20.03
CA ILE A 9 7.81 -18.69 -18.76
C ILE A 9 6.70 -18.49 -17.72
N VAL A 10 6.59 -19.42 -16.78
CA VAL A 10 5.70 -19.27 -15.62
C VAL A 10 6.53 -18.73 -14.47
N ASP A 11 6.16 -17.54 -14.01
CA ASP A 11 6.72 -16.97 -12.79
C ASP A 11 5.84 -17.34 -11.61
N THR A 12 6.43 -17.95 -10.60
CA THR A 12 5.75 -18.40 -9.37
C THR A 12 6.35 -17.77 -8.12
N ILE A 13 7.21 -16.75 -8.27
CA ILE A 13 7.91 -16.13 -7.14
C ILE A 13 7.09 -14.93 -6.69
N SER A 14 6.59 -14.97 -5.45
CA SER A 14 5.94 -13.80 -4.87
C SER A 14 6.93 -12.65 -4.63
N PRO A 15 6.46 -11.40 -4.77
CA PRO A 15 7.22 -10.24 -4.34
C PRO A 15 7.59 -10.27 -2.86
N GLY A 16 8.65 -9.53 -2.52
CA GLY A 16 8.98 -9.21 -1.13
C GLY A 16 7.84 -8.48 -0.41
N ILE A 17 7.85 -8.51 0.92
CA ILE A 17 6.85 -7.82 1.74
C ILE A 17 7.00 -6.30 1.55
N PRO A 18 5.95 -5.59 1.10
CA PRO A 18 5.98 -4.14 0.99
C PRO A 18 6.04 -3.45 2.36
N VAL A 19 6.55 -2.22 2.38
CA VAL A 19 6.73 -1.42 3.59
C VAL A 19 5.90 -0.14 3.48
N ILE A 20 5.19 0.21 4.56
CA ILE A 20 4.65 1.56 4.77
C ILE A 20 5.75 2.35 5.48
N SER A 21 6.34 3.33 4.81
CA SER A 21 7.43 4.14 5.34
C SER A 21 6.92 5.39 6.07
N GLN A 22 5.79 5.93 5.64
CA GLN A 22 5.21 7.16 6.18
C GLN A 22 3.70 7.14 6.03
N VAL A 23 3.03 7.70 7.03
CA VAL A 23 1.63 8.13 6.97
C VAL A 23 1.61 9.59 7.37
N ALA A 24 1.02 10.45 6.55
CA ALA A 24 1.03 11.89 6.74
C ALA A 24 -0.38 12.44 6.91
N ASP A 25 -0.52 13.37 7.85
CA ASP A 25 -1.67 14.25 8.05
C ASP A 25 -1.39 15.58 7.33
N ASP A 26 -2.26 15.95 6.38
CA ASP A 26 -2.17 17.23 5.67
C ASP A 26 -3.30 18.22 6.00
N VAL A 27 -4.09 17.95 7.03
CA VAL A 27 -5.22 18.77 7.48
C VAL A 27 -4.84 19.57 8.72
N GLY A 28 -4.82 20.90 8.61
CA GLY A 28 -4.55 21.78 9.76
C GLY A 28 -5.54 21.60 10.92
N PRO A 29 -5.14 21.92 12.16
CA PRO A 29 -4.02 22.79 12.52
C PRO A 29 -2.67 22.09 12.73
N LEU A 30 -2.65 20.76 12.88
CA LEU A 30 -1.42 19.98 13.05
C LEU A 30 -1.21 19.14 11.80
N THR A 31 -0.11 19.35 11.09
CA THR A 31 0.23 18.57 9.89
C THR A 31 1.60 17.91 10.07
N GLY A 32 1.84 16.86 9.31
CA GLY A 32 3.12 16.17 9.26
C GLY A 32 3.01 14.66 9.41
N ASN A 33 4.13 14.03 9.72
CA ASN A 33 4.21 12.57 9.75
C ASN A 33 3.63 12.04 11.06
N LEU A 34 2.78 11.04 10.93
CA LEU A 34 2.21 10.32 12.04
C LEU A 34 3.20 9.25 12.52
N ASN A 35 3.17 8.99 13.82
CA ASN A 35 3.74 7.78 14.40
C ASN A 35 2.68 6.69 14.50
N ASN A 36 3.11 5.42 14.56
CA ASN A 36 2.20 4.31 14.75
C ASN A 36 1.42 4.44 16.07
N GLY A 37 0.09 4.48 15.97
CA GLY A 37 -0.87 4.66 17.06
C GLY A 37 -1.28 6.12 17.32
N GLN A 38 -0.80 7.08 16.52
CA GLN A 38 -1.09 8.49 16.71
C GLN A 38 -2.51 8.88 16.26
N VAL A 39 -3.08 9.90 16.90
CA VAL A 39 -4.35 10.54 16.51
C VAL A 39 -4.11 11.54 15.38
N THR A 40 -5.04 11.64 14.44
CA THR A 40 -5.04 12.58 13.33
C THR A 40 -6.45 13.13 13.09
N ASN A 41 -6.53 14.40 12.67
CA ASN A 41 -7.78 15.03 12.21
C ASN A 41 -7.92 14.98 10.69
N ASP A 42 -7.10 14.18 10.01
CA ASP A 42 -7.15 13.91 8.59
C ASP A 42 -7.79 12.54 8.34
N ALA A 43 -8.97 12.54 7.70
CA ALA A 43 -9.67 11.32 7.30
C ALA A 43 -9.08 10.68 6.03
N GLN A 44 -8.19 11.36 5.31
CA GLN A 44 -7.58 10.89 4.07
C GLN A 44 -6.04 10.95 4.16
N PRO A 45 -5.44 10.29 5.17
CA PRO A 45 -4.00 10.38 5.37
C PRO A 45 -3.26 9.85 4.14
N THR A 46 -2.15 10.50 3.80
CA THR A 46 -1.32 10.09 2.67
C THR A 46 -0.29 9.05 3.13
N LEU A 47 -0.35 7.86 2.53
CA LEU A 47 0.57 6.75 2.78
C LEU A 47 1.65 6.72 1.70
N SER A 48 2.90 6.49 2.09
CA SER A 48 3.98 6.21 1.16
C SER A 48 4.87 5.10 1.66
N GLY A 49 5.61 4.47 0.75
CA GLY A 49 6.39 3.30 1.09
C GLY A 49 7.23 2.73 -0.02
N THR A 50 7.73 1.52 0.21
CA THR A 50 8.53 0.78 -0.77
C THR A 50 8.00 -0.62 -1.05
N ALA A 51 8.27 -1.13 -2.25
CA ALA A 51 7.98 -2.49 -2.67
C ALA A 51 8.83 -2.87 -3.89
N GLU A 52 8.57 -4.04 -4.46
CA GLU A 52 9.20 -4.44 -5.73
C GLU A 52 8.85 -3.45 -6.85
N ALA A 53 9.86 -2.99 -7.58
CA ALA A 53 9.69 -2.00 -8.65
C ALA A 53 8.75 -2.51 -9.75
N ASN A 54 7.91 -1.63 -10.28
CA ASN A 54 6.90 -1.94 -11.30
C ASN A 54 5.81 -2.94 -10.85
N SER A 55 5.74 -3.28 -9.56
CA SER A 55 4.60 -4.01 -8.99
C SER A 55 3.43 -3.06 -8.68
N THR A 56 2.32 -3.61 -8.20
CA THR A 56 1.17 -2.84 -7.71
C THR A 56 0.94 -3.10 -6.23
N ILE A 57 0.79 -2.05 -5.43
CA ILE A 57 0.34 -2.14 -4.04
C ILE A 57 -1.18 -2.21 -3.97
N LYS A 58 -1.71 -3.08 -3.12
CA LYS A 58 -3.08 -3.04 -2.60
C LYS A 58 -3.03 -2.57 -1.15
N ILE A 59 -3.86 -1.60 -0.80
CA ILE A 59 -3.95 -0.99 0.52
C ILE A 59 -5.23 -1.45 1.19
N TYR A 60 -5.15 -1.76 2.49
CA TYR A 60 -6.29 -2.18 3.31
C TYR A 60 -6.33 -1.42 4.63
N ASP A 61 -7.54 -1.19 5.13
CA ASP A 61 -7.83 -0.71 6.48
C ASP A 61 -8.65 -1.75 7.24
N ASN A 62 -8.12 -2.26 8.35
CA ASN A 62 -8.76 -3.29 9.16
C ASN A 62 -9.16 -4.53 8.31
N GLY A 63 -8.35 -4.85 7.28
CA GLY A 63 -8.60 -5.93 6.32
C GLY A 63 -9.57 -5.57 5.18
N THR A 64 -10.19 -4.40 5.18
CA THR A 64 -11.06 -3.91 4.10
C THR A 64 -10.22 -3.24 3.02
N TYR A 65 -10.40 -3.63 1.77
CA TYR A 65 -9.69 -3.06 0.63
C TYR A 65 -10.06 -1.58 0.42
N LEU A 66 -9.04 -0.72 0.34
CA LEU A 66 -9.20 0.72 0.09
C LEU A 66 -8.91 1.11 -1.36
N GLY A 67 -7.91 0.47 -1.97
CA GLY A 67 -7.45 0.85 -3.29
C GLY A 67 -6.08 0.29 -3.64
N THR A 68 -5.54 0.76 -4.75
CA THR A 68 -4.23 0.37 -5.26
C THR A 68 -3.37 1.57 -5.58
N ALA A 69 -2.05 1.39 -5.50
CA ALA A 69 -1.06 2.34 -5.99
C ALA A 69 0.01 1.63 -6.84
N PRO A 70 0.42 2.20 -7.99
CA PRO A 70 1.55 1.66 -8.75
C PRO A 70 2.85 1.89 -7.97
N VAL A 71 3.79 0.95 -8.11
CA VAL A 71 5.15 1.09 -7.61
C VAL A 71 6.03 1.52 -8.78
N ASP A 72 6.78 2.61 -8.60
CA ASP A 72 7.64 3.13 -9.65
C ASP A 72 8.87 2.23 -9.90
N ALA A 73 9.69 2.62 -10.89
CA ALA A 73 10.89 1.88 -11.26
C ALA A 73 11.98 1.88 -10.17
N ASN A 74 11.88 2.76 -9.17
CA ASN A 74 12.78 2.83 -8.01
C ASN A 74 12.23 2.06 -6.80
N GLY A 75 11.04 1.45 -6.90
CA GLY A 75 10.40 0.74 -5.81
C GLY A 75 9.59 1.62 -4.87
N ALA A 76 9.32 2.88 -5.22
CA ALA A 76 8.54 3.81 -4.40
C ALA A 76 7.05 3.84 -4.79
N TRP A 77 6.17 4.05 -3.83
CA TRP A 77 4.74 4.21 -4.06
C TRP A 77 4.13 5.26 -3.13
N ASN A 78 2.98 5.82 -3.54
CA ASN A 78 2.19 6.77 -2.77
C ASN A 78 0.70 6.50 -2.96
N PHE A 79 -0.09 6.64 -1.90
CA PHE A 79 -1.53 6.43 -1.90
C PHE A 79 -2.23 7.40 -0.95
N THR A 80 -3.31 8.02 -1.42
CA THR A 80 -4.24 8.80 -0.60
C THR A 80 -5.65 8.21 -0.81
N PRO A 81 -6.38 7.81 0.25
CA PRO A 81 -7.73 7.29 0.12
C PRO A 81 -8.65 8.29 -0.61
N THR A 82 -9.47 7.81 -1.55
CA THR A 82 -10.44 8.67 -2.26
C THR A 82 -11.68 8.96 -1.42
N ALA A 83 -12.07 8.02 -0.56
CA ALA A 83 -13.09 8.20 0.48
C ALA A 83 -12.39 8.33 1.82
N GLY A 84 -12.87 9.25 2.66
CA GLY A 84 -12.38 9.41 4.03
C GLY A 84 -12.62 8.15 4.86
N LEU A 85 -11.62 7.83 5.68
CA LEU A 85 -11.76 6.89 6.79
C LEU A 85 -12.73 7.50 7.81
N GLY A 86 -13.57 6.67 8.43
CA GLY A 86 -14.47 7.12 9.51
C GLY A 86 -13.71 7.36 10.82
N ASN A 87 -14.29 8.07 11.79
CA ASN A 87 -13.66 8.22 13.11
C ASN A 87 -13.44 6.86 13.79
N GLY A 88 -12.29 6.69 14.44
CA GLY A 88 -11.94 5.48 15.19
C GLY A 88 -10.55 4.92 14.86
N ASN A 89 -10.33 3.66 15.24
CA ASN A 89 -9.07 2.96 15.05
C ASN A 89 -8.95 2.36 13.64
N HIS A 90 -7.80 2.58 13.01
CA HIS A 90 -7.46 2.02 11.70
C HIS A 90 -6.14 1.26 11.76
N ALA A 91 -6.13 0.06 11.19
CA ALA A 91 -4.93 -0.75 10.99
C ALA A 91 -4.63 -0.83 9.50
N LEU A 92 -3.73 0.05 9.03
CA LEU A 92 -3.37 0.17 7.63
C LEU A 92 -2.32 -0.89 7.27
N THR A 93 -2.59 -1.66 6.22
CA THR A 93 -1.69 -2.72 5.73
C THR A 93 -1.60 -2.70 4.22
N VAL A 94 -0.54 -3.29 3.67
CA VAL A 94 -0.31 -3.36 2.23
C VAL A 94 0.18 -4.74 1.78
N THR A 95 -0.18 -5.11 0.55
CA THR A 95 0.38 -6.26 -0.18
C THR A 95 0.86 -5.80 -1.56
N ALA A 96 1.91 -6.43 -2.10
CA ALA A 96 2.38 -6.19 -3.46
C ALA A 96 1.91 -7.29 -4.40
N THR A 97 1.68 -6.96 -5.67
CA THR A 97 1.39 -7.90 -6.76
C THR A 97 2.30 -7.60 -7.94
N ASP A 98 3.09 -8.58 -8.39
CA ASP A 98 3.98 -8.43 -9.55
C ASP A 98 3.22 -8.45 -10.89
N ALA A 99 3.96 -8.33 -11.99
CA ALA A 99 3.42 -8.39 -13.35
C ALA A 99 2.87 -9.77 -13.75
N ALA A 100 3.32 -10.84 -13.09
CA ALA A 100 2.83 -12.20 -13.31
C ALA A 100 1.57 -12.52 -12.48
N GLY A 101 1.23 -11.67 -11.52
CA GLY A 101 0.07 -11.81 -10.64
C GLY A 101 0.38 -12.51 -9.31
N ASN A 102 1.65 -12.79 -8.99
CA ASN A 102 2.00 -13.33 -7.67
C ASN A 102 1.83 -12.25 -6.60
N VAL A 103 1.33 -12.65 -5.43
CA VAL A 103 1.01 -11.73 -4.32
C VAL A 103 1.97 -11.98 -3.16
N SER A 104 2.44 -10.90 -2.54
CA SER A 104 3.29 -10.95 -1.34
C SER A 104 2.50 -11.36 -0.09
N GLN A 105 3.23 -11.61 1.01
CA GLN A 105 2.62 -11.53 2.34
C GLN A 105 2.22 -10.07 2.67
N SER A 106 1.31 -9.89 3.63
CA SER A 106 0.92 -8.58 4.14
C SER A 106 2.07 -7.92 4.93
N SER A 107 2.16 -6.59 4.85
CA SER A 107 3.01 -5.79 5.73
C SER A 107 2.58 -5.90 7.19
N ALA A 108 3.46 -5.44 8.09
CA ALA A 108 3.04 -5.04 9.43
C ALA A 108 2.00 -3.91 9.34
N ALA A 109 1.10 -3.85 10.32
CA ALA A 109 0.10 -2.79 10.39
C ALA A 109 0.72 -1.47 10.84
N PHE A 110 0.35 -0.38 10.16
CA PHE A 110 0.53 0.97 10.65
C PHE A 110 -0.81 1.45 11.22
N ASN A 111 -0.86 1.62 12.54
CA ASN A 111 -2.07 2.00 13.25
C ASN A 111 -2.21 3.52 13.32
N ILE A 112 -3.42 4.04 13.14
CA ILE A 112 -3.78 5.44 13.41
C ILE A 112 -5.15 5.51 14.09
N ILE A 113 -5.46 6.67 14.65
CA ILE A 113 -6.78 6.97 15.20
C ILE A 113 -7.30 8.23 14.50
N VAL A 114 -8.36 8.09 13.72
CA VAL A 114 -9.00 9.23 13.05
C VAL A 114 -10.01 9.86 14.01
N ASP A 115 -9.89 11.16 14.24
CA ASP A 115 -10.79 11.98 15.05
C ASP A 115 -10.94 13.36 14.40
N THR A 116 -11.87 13.46 13.43
CA THR A 116 -12.18 14.70 12.68
C THR A 116 -13.26 15.54 13.33
#